data_AF-A0AAU9PED1-F1
#
_entry.id   AF-A0AAU9PED1-F1
#
_cell.length_a   1.000
_cell.length_b   1.000
_cell.length_c   1.000
_cell.angle_alpha   90.00
_cell.angle_beta   90.00
_cell.angle_gamma   90.00
#
_symmetry.space_group_name_H-M   'P 1'
#
loop_
_entity.id
_entity.type
_entity.pdbx_description
1 polymer ?
#
loop_
_entity_poly.entity_id
_entity_poly.type
_entity_poly.pdbx_seq_one_letter_code
_entity_poly.pdbx_strand_id
1 'polypeptide(L)'
;MLLSSSLCKPEIVWENTWGYLSDGILYTQQKRLKSPGLSLNEDQIKNLTLFEIEQILLRNNSSLKNYRRMPYPDADLVSSSNNRLIVEELDYDIPNLKNEFDRLFVSLTDEQRNIFLDIMAKVKNNKGGVFFIYGYGGTGKTFLWKTISAAIRCQGEIVLNVASSGIASLLLTGGRTAHSRFIIPINLTEDSFCRINPKSDLASLVRKASLIIWGEAPMVH
;
A
#
# COMPACT_ATOMS: atom_id res chain seq x y z
N MET A 1 -24.17 9.64 25.00
CA MET A 1 -23.25 10.59 25.68
C MET A 1 -22.81 11.71 24.75
N LEU A 2 -22.18 11.44 23.60
CA LEU A 2 -21.89 12.49 22.61
C LEU A 2 -23.17 13.11 22.05
N LEU A 3 -24.13 12.29 21.59
CA LEU A 3 -25.43 12.75 21.08
C LEU A 3 -26.27 13.56 22.08
N SER A 4 -26.12 13.29 23.37
CA SER A 4 -26.82 13.99 24.46
C SER A 4 -26.09 15.25 24.93
N SER A 5 -24.95 15.60 24.33
CA SER A 5 -24.06 16.71 24.74
C SER A 5 -23.71 16.73 26.24
N SER A 6 -23.75 15.56 26.89
CA SER A 6 -23.61 15.44 28.34
C SER A 6 -22.15 15.34 28.80
N LEU A 7 -21.19 15.40 27.87
CA LEU A 7 -19.75 15.28 28.13
C LEU A 7 -19.07 16.64 27.98
N CYS A 8 -18.49 17.14 29.07
CA CYS A 8 -17.72 18.39 29.06
C CYS A 8 -16.34 18.25 28.40
N LYS A 9 -15.74 17.05 28.40
CA LYS A 9 -14.40 16.75 27.86
C LYS A 9 -14.38 15.40 27.13
N PRO A 10 -15.01 15.30 25.95
CA PRO A 10 -15.09 14.04 25.20
C PRO A 10 -13.72 13.47 24.81
N GLU A 11 -12.70 14.32 24.65
CA GLU A 11 -11.32 13.91 24.34
C GLU A 11 -10.70 13.03 25.43
N ILE A 12 -10.97 13.34 26.71
CA ILE A 12 -10.45 12.54 27.83
C ILE A 12 -11.14 11.19 27.90
N VAL A 13 -12.44 11.14 27.59
CA VAL A 13 -13.18 9.88 27.53
C VAL A 13 -12.63 9.02 26.41
N TRP A 14 -12.39 9.59 25.22
CA TRP A 14 -11.77 8.89 24.11
C TRP A 14 -10.43 8.24 24.49
N GLU A 15 -9.48 9.02 25.02
CA GLU A 15 -8.15 8.50 25.37
C GLU A 15 -8.20 7.35 26.38
N ASN A 16 -9.19 7.35 27.29
CA ASN A 16 -9.34 6.31 28.30
C ASN A 16 -10.21 5.12 27.87
N THR A 17 -11.04 5.27 26.84
CA THR A 17 -12.05 4.25 26.48
C THR A 17 -11.95 3.71 25.07
N TRP A 18 -11.09 4.27 24.20
CA TRP A 18 -10.98 3.83 22.81
C TRP A 18 -10.70 2.34 22.68
N GLY A 19 -9.93 1.75 23.61
CA GLY A 19 -9.64 0.32 23.64
C GLY A 19 -10.92 -0.53 23.67
N TYR A 20 -11.85 -0.22 24.58
CA TYR A 20 -13.15 -0.89 24.68
C TYR A 20 -14.04 -0.61 23.46
N LEU A 21 -14.00 0.61 22.92
CA LEU A 21 -14.78 0.98 21.72
C LEU A 21 -14.27 0.26 20.46
N SER A 22 -13.00 -0.11 20.45
CA SER A 22 -12.32 -0.69 19.29
C SER A 22 -12.33 -2.23 19.23
N ASP A 23 -12.83 -2.90 20.28
CA ASP A 23 -12.78 -4.36 20.47
C ASP A 23 -13.31 -5.15 19.26
N GLY A 24 -14.39 -4.67 18.61
CA GLY A 24 -14.99 -5.32 17.44
C GLY A 24 -14.42 -4.89 16.09
N ILE A 25 -13.52 -3.89 16.04
CA ILE A 25 -13.09 -3.26 14.78
C ILE A 25 -12.23 -4.20 13.95
N LEU A 26 -11.25 -4.86 14.58
CA LEU A 26 -10.37 -5.80 13.88
C LEU A 26 -11.17 -6.94 13.24
N TYR A 27 -12.06 -7.57 14.02
CA TYR A 27 -12.93 -8.64 13.54
C TYR A 27 -13.84 -8.18 12.38
N THR A 28 -14.43 -7.00 12.51
CA THR A 28 -15.30 -6.42 11.47
C THR A 28 -14.50 -6.17 10.18
N GLN A 29 -13.28 -5.66 10.28
CA GLN A 29 -12.40 -5.42 9.13
C GLN A 29 -11.93 -6.72 8.47
N GLN A 30 -11.54 -7.73 9.25
CA GLN A 30 -11.18 -9.05 8.75
C GLN A 30 -12.32 -9.65 7.92
N LYS A 31 -13.56 -9.54 8.41
CA LYS A 31 -14.77 -9.99 7.69
C LYS A 31 -15.04 -9.15 6.45
N ARG A 32 -14.91 -7.82 6.52
CA ARG A 32 -15.11 -6.88 5.40
C ARG A 32 -14.15 -7.16 4.26
N LEU A 33 -12.86 -7.37 4.56
CA LEU A 33 -11.81 -7.60 3.56
C LEU A 33 -11.65 -9.07 3.14
N LYS A 34 -12.38 -10.00 3.80
CA LYS A 34 -12.21 -11.45 3.64
C LYS A 34 -10.74 -11.87 3.86
N SER A 35 -10.11 -11.30 4.88
CA SER A 35 -8.73 -11.61 5.27
C SER A 35 -8.70 -11.94 6.77
N PRO A 36 -8.76 -13.23 7.16
CA PRO A 36 -8.80 -13.64 8.57
C PRO A 36 -7.47 -13.44 9.30
N GLY A 37 -6.36 -13.30 8.57
CA GLY A 37 -5.02 -13.07 9.13
C GLY A 37 -4.64 -11.60 9.29
N LEU A 38 -5.53 -10.66 8.93
CA LEU A 38 -5.23 -9.24 9.00
C LEU A 38 -4.87 -8.82 10.42
N SER A 39 -3.71 -8.20 10.56
CA SER A 39 -3.31 -7.45 11.76
C SER A 39 -3.41 -5.96 11.46
N LEU A 40 -3.88 -5.17 12.43
CA LEU A 40 -3.94 -3.72 12.34
C LEU A 40 -3.11 -3.13 13.48
N ASN A 41 -2.36 -2.06 13.19
CA ASN A 41 -1.67 -1.34 14.24
C ASN A 41 -2.64 -0.46 15.04
N GLU A 42 -2.17 0.04 16.19
CA GLU A 42 -3.00 0.83 17.10
C GLU A 42 -3.60 2.07 16.43
N ASP A 43 -2.81 2.78 15.62
CA ASP A 43 -3.25 3.99 14.92
C ASP A 43 -4.35 3.69 13.90
N GLN A 44 -4.24 2.60 13.15
CA GLN A 44 -5.27 2.14 12.22
C GLN A 44 -6.56 1.77 12.96
N ILE A 45 -6.43 1.06 14.09
CA ILE A 45 -7.57 0.67 14.93
C ILE A 45 -8.27 1.92 15.46
N LYS A 46 -7.52 2.88 16.03
CA LYS A 46 -8.05 4.16 16.52
C LYS A 46 -8.75 4.93 15.40
N ASN A 47 -8.12 5.05 14.24
CA ASN A 47 -8.67 5.81 13.11
C ASN A 47 -9.96 5.18 12.54
N LEU A 48 -10.01 3.85 12.44
CA LEU A 48 -11.22 3.12 12.04
C LEU A 48 -12.34 3.23 13.09
N THR A 49 -11.98 3.18 14.37
CA THR A 49 -12.94 3.36 15.47
C THR A 49 -13.54 4.77 15.42
N LEU A 50 -12.73 5.81 15.22
CA LEU A 50 -13.19 7.18 15.04
C LEU A 50 -14.11 7.32 13.81
N PHE A 51 -13.78 6.63 12.72
CA PHE A 51 -14.64 6.59 11.53
C PHE A 51 -16.01 5.99 11.81
N GLU A 52 -16.08 4.83 12.49
CA GLU A 52 -17.36 4.20 12.83
C GLU A 52 -18.17 5.09 13.81
N ILE A 53 -17.52 5.76 14.76
CA ILE A 53 -18.18 6.76 15.63
C ILE A 53 -18.72 7.93 14.79
N GLU A 54 -17.96 8.47 13.85
CA GLU A 54 -18.42 9.53 12.94
C GLU A 54 -19.64 9.06 12.13
N GLN A 55 -19.63 7.84 11.60
CA GLN A 55 -20.79 7.29 10.88
C GLN A 55 -22.04 7.21 11.75
N ILE A 56 -21.90 6.82 13.02
CA ILE A 56 -23.01 6.80 13.99
C ILE A 56 -23.51 8.23 14.26
N LEU A 57 -22.62 9.21 14.45
CA LEU A 57 -23.01 10.59 14.68
C LEU A 57 -23.71 11.21 13.47
N LEU A 58 -23.20 10.99 12.26
CA LEU A 58 -23.79 11.49 11.01
C LEU A 58 -25.21 10.97 10.81
N ARG A 59 -25.47 9.69 11.13
CA ARG A 59 -26.83 9.11 11.11
C ARG A 59 -27.80 9.78 12.06
N ASN A 60 -27.28 10.45 13.09
CA ASN A 60 -28.06 11.20 14.07
C ASN A 60 -27.91 12.73 13.87
N ASN A 61 -27.58 13.17 12.65
CA ASN A 61 -27.42 14.59 12.28
C ASN A 61 -26.40 15.36 13.14
N SER A 62 -25.37 14.68 13.63
CA SER A 62 -24.25 15.26 14.37
C SER A 62 -22.91 14.88 13.70
N SER A 63 -21.79 15.38 14.22
CA SER A 63 -20.45 15.06 13.73
C SER A 63 -19.42 15.25 14.85
N LEU A 64 -18.33 14.48 14.79
CA LEU A 64 -17.13 14.69 15.61
C LEU A 64 -16.57 16.11 15.45
N LYS A 65 -16.78 16.76 14.29
CA LYS A 65 -16.38 18.15 14.04
C LYS A 65 -17.02 19.16 15.00
N ASN A 66 -18.17 18.81 15.59
CA ASN A 66 -18.83 19.65 16.59
C ASN A 66 -18.05 19.70 17.92
N TYR A 67 -17.08 18.80 18.13
CA TYR A 67 -16.27 18.72 19.34
C TYR A 67 -14.80 19.08 19.01
N ARG A 68 -14.44 20.35 19.17
CA ARG A 68 -13.14 20.91 18.72
C ARG A 68 -11.88 20.19 19.22
N ARG A 69 -11.95 19.50 20.36
CA ARG A 69 -10.80 18.81 20.99
C ARG A 69 -10.75 17.32 20.69
N MET A 70 -11.76 16.79 20.00
CA MET A 70 -11.85 15.38 19.67
C MET A 70 -11.03 15.11 18.39
N PRO A 71 -10.24 14.03 18.33
CA PRO A 71 -9.58 13.63 17.09
C PRO A 71 -10.62 13.28 16.02
N TYR A 72 -10.29 13.59 14.77
CA TYR A 72 -11.14 13.31 13.61
C TYR A 72 -10.47 12.23 12.75
N PRO A 73 -11.23 11.29 12.16
CA PRO A 73 -10.65 10.24 11.35
C PRO A 73 -9.96 10.80 10.10
N ASP A 74 -8.74 10.34 9.86
CA ASP A 74 -8.00 10.57 8.63
C ASP A 74 -8.62 9.75 7.50
N ALA A 75 -9.18 10.44 6.50
CA ALA A 75 -9.88 9.83 5.39
C ALA A 75 -8.99 8.94 4.50
N ASP A 76 -7.72 9.30 4.33
CA ASP A 76 -6.77 8.54 3.50
C ASP A 76 -6.37 7.24 4.19
N LEU A 77 -6.14 7.29 5.51
CA LEU A 77 -5.88 6.10 6.32
C LEU A 77 -7.11 5.17 6.34
N VAL A 78 -8.34 5.70 6.55
CA VAL A 78 -9.57 4.89 6.49
C VAL A 78 -9.74 4.25 5.11
N SER A 79 -9.56 5.02 4.03
CA SER A 79 -9.68 4.50 2.66
C SER A 79 -8.68 3.38 2.40
N SER A 80 -7.46 3.51 2.90
CA SER A 80 -6.42 2.50 2.76
C SER A 80 -6.74 1.24 3.54
N SER A 81 -7.20 1.38 4.79
CA SER A 81 -7.61 0.26 5.63
C SER A 81 -8.85 -0.46 5.11
N ASN A 82 -9.65 0.18 4.25
CA ASN A 82 -10.79 -0.45 3.58
C ASN A 82 -10.43 -1.02 2.20
N ASN A 83 -9.23 -0.76 1.68
CA ASN A 83 -8.78 -1.27 0.39
C ASN A 83 -7.91 -2.51 0.58
N ARG A 84 -8.49 -3.67 0.26
CA ARG A 84 -7.81 -4.96 0.38
C ARG A 84 -6.47 -5.02 -0.37
N LEU A 85 -6.39 -4.43 -1.56
CA LEU A 85 -5.16 -4.48 -2.38
C LEU A 85 -4.02 -3.69 -1.73
N ILE A 86 -4.34 -2.57 -1.09
CA ILE A 86 -3.36 -1.76 -0.35
C ILE A 86 -2.92 -2.52 0.91
N VAL A 87 -3.87 -3.09 1.64
CA VAL A 87 -3.59 -3.89 2.83
C VAL A 87 -2.66 -5.06 2.49
N GLU A 88 -2.95 -5.82 1.43
CA GLU A 88 -2.10 -6.94 0.99
C GLU A 88 -0.66 -6.51 0.63
N GLU A 89 -0.47 -5.30 0.07
CA GLU A 89 0.87 -4.80 -0.26
C GLU A 89 1.60 -4.14 0.92
N LEU A 90 0.94 -3.95 2.06
CA LEU A 90 1.53 -3.42 3.30
C LEU A 90 1.73 -4.50 4.37
N ASP A 91 1.07 -5.65 4.24
CA ASP A 91 1.09 -6.77 5.20
C ASP A 91 2.31 -7.70 5.02
N TYR A 92 3.47 -7.12 4.69
CA TYR A 92 4.72 -7.88 4.62
C TYR A 92 5.45 -7.87 5.97
N ASP A 93 6.16 -8.95 6.28
CA ASP A 93 7.05 -9.04 7.44
C ASP A 93 8.25 -8.11 7.26
N ILE A 94 8.16 -6.91 7.87
CA ILE A 94 9.16 -5.86 7.76
C ILE A 94 10.54 -6.30 8.29
N PRO A 95 10.67 -6.91 9.48
CA PRO A 95 11.95 -7.48 9.94
C PRO A 95 12.57 -8.47 8.95
N ASN A 96 11.78 -9.38 8.38
CA ASN A 96 12.28 -10.35 7.41
C ASN A 96 12.72 -9.67 6.10
N LEU A 97 11.91 -8.76 5.56
CA LEU A 97 12.26 -7.96 4.38
C LEU A 97 13.52 -7.14 4.59
N LYS A 98 13.71 -6.59 5.80
CA LYS A 98 14.91 -5.82 6.14
C LYS A 98 16.15 -6.71 6.12
N ASN A 99 16.08 -7.89 6.70
CA ASN A 99 17.15 -8.89 6.65
C ASN A 99 17.44 -9.36 5.22
N GLU A 100 16.40 -9.58 4.40
CA GLU A 100 16.54 -9.93 2.99
C GLU A 100 17.26 -8.80 2.22
N PHE A 101 16.79 -7.56 2.38
CA PHE A 101 17.42 -6.39 1.77
C PHE A 101 18.89 -6.26 2.14
N ASP A 102 19.23 -6.35 3.44
CA ASP A 102 20.61 -6.18 3.91
C ASP A 102 21.53 -7.26 3.32
N ARG A 103 21.05 -8.51 3.15
CA ARG A 103 21.78 -9.58 2.46
C ARG A 103 21.98 -9.28 0.98
N LEU A 104 20.91 -8.91 0.28
CA LEU A 104 20.94 -8.66 -1.17
C LEU A 104 21.84 -7.45 -1.50
N PHE A 105 21.76 -6.39 -0.71
CA PHE A 105 22.49 -5.14 -0.93
C PHE A 105 24.01 -5.30 -0.86
N VAL A 106 24.50 -6.16 0.05
CA VAL A 106 25.93 -6.45 0.17
C VAL A 106 26.45 -7.22 -1.05
N SER A 107 25.61 -8.04 -1.68
CA SER A 107 25.98 -8.84 -2.86
C SER A 107 25.83 -8.11 -4.20
N LEU A 108 25.40 -6.85 -4.22
CA LEU A 108 25.34 -6.05 -5.45
C LEU A 108 26.75 -5.77 -5.99
N THR A 109 26.90 -5.85 -7.31
CA THR A 109 28.09 -5.32 -8.00
C THR A 109 28.12 -3.80 -7.92
N ASP A 110 29.28 -3.18 -8.17
CA ASP A 110 29.42 -1.72 -8.11
C ASP A 110 28.49 -1.02 -9.13
N GLU A 111 28.33 -1.57 -10.33
CA GLU A 111 27.39 -1.06 -11.34
C GLU A 111 25.94 -1.13 -10.86
N GLN A 112 25.52 -2.29 -10.33
CA GLN A 112 24.16 -2.47 -9.81
C GLN A 112 23.89 -1.57 -8.60
N ARG A 113 24.90 -1.36 -7.74
CA ARG A 113 24.82 -0.47 -6.58
C ARG A 113 24.64 1.00 -7.02
N ASN A 114 25.36 1.44 -8.04
CA ASN A 114 25.18 2.79 -8.59
C ASN A 114 23.77 3.01 -9.13
N ILE A 115 23.25 2.03 -9.88
CA ILE A 115 21.86 2.06 -10.39
C ILE A 115 20.86 2.09 -9.24
N PHE A 116 21.05 1.24 -8.22
CA PHE A 116 20.22 1.21 -7.02
C PHE A 116 20.18 2.57 -6.34
N LEU A 117 21.34 3.20 -6.11
CA LEU A 117 21.44 4.48 -5.41
C LEU A 117 20.72 5.60 -6.17
N ASP A 118 20.85 5.65 -7.49
CA ASP A 118 20.17 6.66 -8.31
C ASP A 118 18.64 6.52 -8.25
N ILE A 119 18.13 5.29 -8.40
CA ILE A 119 16.70 5.00 -8.29
C ILE A 119 16.17 5.34 -6.89
N MET A 120 16.86 4.87 -5.84
CA MET A 120 16.44 5.14 -4.46
C MET A 120 16.48 6.63 -4.13
N ALA A 121 17.44 7.38 -4.66
CA ALA A 121 17.48 8.83 -4.49
C ALA A 121 16.28 9.52 -5.14
N LYS A 122 15.80 9.04 -6.30
CA LYS A 122 14.62 9.61 -6.97
C LYS A 122 13.33 9.29 -6.23
N VAL A 123 13.18 8.04 -5.77
CA VAL A 123 12.04 7.60 -4.96
C VAL A 123 11.97 8.43 -3.67
N LYS A 124 13.05 8.49 -2.89
CA LYS A 124 13.10 9.23 -1.62
C LYS A 124 12.80 10.72 -1.76
N ASN A 125 13.22 11.33 -2.86
CA ASN A 125 12.98 12.75 -3.12
C ASN A 125 11.66 13.04 -3.84
N ASN A 126 10.82 12.04 -4.11
CA ASN A 126 9.57 12.17 -4.88
C ASN A 126 9.74 12.94 -6.20
N LYS A 127 10.89 12.77 -6.86
CA LYS A 127 11.20 13.49 -8.11
C LYS A 127 10.51 12.89 -9.34
N GLY A 128 9.94 11.69 -9.20
CA GLY A 128 9.44 10.88 -10.30
C GLY A 128 10.55 10.53 -11.30
N GLY A 129 10.17 9.82 -12.36
CA GLY A 129 11.07 9.46 -13.46
C GLY A 129 10.77 8.07 -14.01
N VAL A 130 11.33 7.80 -15.19
CA VAL A 130 11.27 6.48 -15.83
C VAL A 130 12.69 6.02 -16.08
N PHE A 131 12.98 4.79 -15.67
CA PHE A 131 14.28 4.15 -15.85
C PHE A 131 14.14 2.94 -16.76
N PHE A 132 15.03 2.83 -17.74
CA PHE A 132 15.17 1.63 -18.55
C PHE A 132 16.55 1.02 -18.30
N ILE A 133 16.57 -0.12 -17.63
CA ILE A 133 17.81 -0.82 -17.29
C ILE A 133 18.05 -1.93 -18.31
N TYR A 134 19.07 -1.71 -19.13
CA TYR A 134 19.49 -2.64 -20.15
C TYR A 134 20.63 -3.54 -19.64
N GLY A 135 20.62 -4.79 -20.07
CA GLY A 135 21.70 -5.73 -19.79
C GLY A 135 21.42 -7.09 -20.40
N TYR A 136 22.46 -7.83 -20.76
CA TYR A 136 22.34 -9.18 -21.34
C TYR A 136 21.67 -10.18 -20.39
N GLY A 137 21.27 -11.34 -20.90
CA GLY A 137 20.83 -12.45 -20.05
C GLY A 137 21.88 -12.79 -18.99
N GLY A 138 21.45 -13.15 -17.78
CA GLY A 138 22.37 -13.51 -16.68
C GLY A 138 23.03 -12.35 -15.92
N THR A 139 22.82 -11.09 -16.32
CA THR A 139 23.40 -9.90 -15.65
C THR A 139 22.77 -9.53 -14.29
N GLY A 140 21.89 -10.38 -13.75
CA GLY A 140 21.30 -10.14 -12.42
C GLY A 140 20.26 -9.02 -12.36
N LYS A 141 19.63 -8.59 -13.46
CA LYS A 141 18.55 -7.57 -13.44
C LYS A 141 17.44 -7.89 -12.44
N THR A 142 16.98 -9.14 -12.43
CA THR A 142 15.97 -9.61 -11.47
C THR A 142 16.46 -9.53 -10.03
N PHE A 143 17.76 -9.77 -9.80
CA PHE A 143 18.38 -9.61 -8.48
C PHE A 143 18.36 -8.14 -8.03
N LEU A 144 18.69 -7.21 -8.93
CA LEU A 144 18.57 -5.78 -8.68
C LEU A 144 17.13 -5.36 -8.37
N TRP A 145 16.14 -5.84 -9.15
CA TRP A 145 14.72 -5.60 -8.91
C TRP A 145 14.24 -6.08 -7.54
N LYS A 146 14.64 -7.30 -7.14
CA LYS A 146 14.37 -7.83 -5.80
C LYS A 146 14.93 -6.91 -4.72
N THR A 147 16.17 -6.47 -4.89
CA THR A 147 16.87 -5.63 -3.92
C THR A 147 16.17 -4.27 -3.74
N ILE A 148 15.79 -3.62 -4.84
CA ILE A 148 15.05 -2.34 -4.81
C ILE A 148 13.68 -2.54 -4.17
N SER A 149 12.95 -3.60 -4.55
CA SER A 149 11.63 -3.90 -4.01
C SER A 149 11.68 -4.13 -2.51
N ALA A 150 12.65 -4.92 -2.02
CA ALA A 150 12.84 -5.17 -0.59
C ALA A 150 13.20 -3.89 0.17
N ALA A 151 14.08 -3.04 -0.39
CA ALA A 151 14.50 -1.77 0.22
C ALA A 151 13.34 -0.80 0.47
N ILE A 152 12.41 -0.70 -0.48
CA ILE A 152 11.24 0.18 -0.38
C ILE A 152 10.20 -0.44 0.54
N ARG A 153 9.90 -1.74 0.37
CA ARG A 153 8.88 -2.41 1.19
C ARG A 153 9.25 -2.51 2.66
N CYS A 154 10.54 -2.66 3.01
CA CYS A 154 10.95 -2.65 4.42
C CYS A 154 10.80 -1.26 5.08
N GLN A 155 10.51 -0.21 4.32
CA GLN A 155 10.15 1.12 4.83
C GLN A 155 8.63 1.30 4.97
N GLY A 156 7.83 0.25 4.70
CA GLY A 156 6.37 0.30 4.73
C GLY A 156 5.75 0.96 3.50
N GLU A 157 6.51 1.05 2.39
CA GLU A 157 6.06 1.64 1.14
C GLU A 157 5.65 0.59 0.11
N ILE A 158 4.79 0.98 -0.84
CA ILE A 158 4.19 0.06 -1.82
C ILE A 158 5.03 0.03 -3.10
N VAL A 159 5.42 -1.19 -3.51
CA VAL A 159 6.04 -1.45 -4.81
C VAL A 159 5.16 -2.40 -5.62
N LEU A 160 4.81 -2.00 -6.84
CA LEU A 160 4.09 -2.85 -7.77
C LEU A 160 5.07 -3.58 -8.68
N ASN A 161 5.39 -4.82 -8.30
CA ASN A 161 6.16 -5.72 -9.13
C ASN A 161 5.26 -6.32 -10.21
N VAL A 162 5.57 -6.02 -11.47
CA VAL A 162 4.89 -6.58 -12.63
C VAL A 162 5.88 -7.21 -13.60
N ALA A 163 5.42 -8.17 -14.39
CA ALA A 163 6.18 -8.71 -15.50
C ALA A 163 5.28 -8.98 -16.71
N SER A 164 5.88 -9.10 -17.89
CA SER A 164 5.14 -9.45 -19.11
C SER A 164 4.64 -10.91 -19.07
N SER A 165 5.46 -11.84 -18.55
CA SER A 165 5.10 -13.25 -18.36
C SER A 165 4.71 -13.60 -16.92
N GLY A 166 3.81 -14.56 -16.75
CA GLY A 166 3.43 -15.09 -15.43
C GLY A 166 4.57 -15.79 -14.71
N ILE A 167 5.46 -16.47 -15.44
CA ILE A 167 6.63 -17.13 -14.85
C ILE A 167 7.62 -16.09 -14.32
N ALA A 168 7.84 -15.02 -15.09
CA ALA A 168 8.72 -13.94 -14.69
C ALA A 168 8.20 -13.17 -13.47
N SER A 169 6.87 -13.03 -13.33
CA SER A 169 6.30 -12.34 -12.17
C SER A 169 6.54 -13.10 -10.87
N LEU A 170 6.60 -14.44 -10.90
CA LEU A 170 6.89 -15.26 -9.71
C LEU A 170 8.28 -15.01 -9.14
N LEU A 171 9.20 -14.47 -9.95
CA LEU A 171 10.54 -14.13 -9.50
C LEU A 171 10.55 -12.91 -8.59
N LEU A 172 9.48 -12.13 -8.49
CA LEU A 172 9.40 -10.97 -7.61
C LEU A 172 8.30 -11.19 -6.58
N THR A 173 8.57 -10.90 -5.31
CA THR A 173 7.58 -11.02 -4.23
C THR A 173 6.35 -10.17 -4.55
N GLY A 174 5.15 -10.73 -4.41
CA GLY A 174 3.89 -10.05 -4.79
C GLY A 174 3.76 -9.77 -6.30
N GLY A 175 4.61 -10.37 -7.13
CA GLY A 175 4.63 -10.13 -8.56
C GLY A 175 3.36 -10.62 -9.24
N ARG A 176 2.86 -9.81 -10.19
CA ARG A 176 1.75 -10.17 -11.07
C ARG A 176 2.09 -9.90 -12.53
N THR A 177 1.34 -10.46 -13.48
CA THR A 177 1.49 -10.02 -14.87
C THR A 177 1.02 -8.58 -15.02
N ALA A 178 1.65 -7.80 -15.90
CA ALA A 178 1.21 -6.43 -16.20
C ALA A 178 -0.25 -6.41 -16.66
N HIS A 179 -0.65 -7.41 -17.47
CA HIS A 179 -2.03 -7.62 -17.89
C HIS A 179 -3.00 -7.70 -16.70
N SER A 180 -2.72 -8.58 -15.72
CA SER A 180 -3.61 -8.76 -14.56
C SER A 180 -3.56 -7.59 -13.58
N ARG A 181 -2.40 -6.94 -13.41
CA ARG A 181 -2.26 -5.81 -12.48
C ARG A 181 -2.92 -4.54 -13.00
N PHE A 182 -2.79 -4.24 -14.29
CA PHE A 182 -3.29 -2.98 -14.87
C PHE A 182 -4.55 -3.12 -15.72
N ILE A 183 -5.10 -4.34 -15.83
CA ILE A 183 -6.29 -4.61 -16.66
C ILE A 183 -6.03 -4.16 -18.11
N ILE A 184 -4.84 -4.54 -18.62
CA ILE A 184 -4.45 -4.26 -20.01
C ILE A 184 -5.29 -5.18 -20.90
N PRO A 185 -5.97 -4.68 -21.94
CA PRO A 185 -6.68 -5.53 -22.89
C PRO A 185 -5.74 -6.53 -23.58
N ILE A 186 -6.22 -7.77 -23.81
CA ILE A 186 -5.47 -8.79 -24.57
C ILE A 186 -5.28 -8.34 -26.02
N ASN A 187 -6.35 -7.83 -26.63
CA ASN A 187 -6.32 -7.33 -28.00
C ASN A 187 -6.05 -5.84 -27.94
N LEU A 188 -4.80 -5.46 -28.27
CA LEU A 188 -4.39 -4.06 -28.35
C LEU A 188 -4.74 -3.48 -29.72
N THR A 189 -5.31 -2.28 -29.69
CA THR A 189 -5.55 -1.40 -30.83
C THR A 189 -4.94 -0.03 -30.49
N GLU A 190 -4.81 0.86 -31.48
CA GLU A 190 -4.27 2.21 -31.24
C GLU A 190 -5.08 2.99 -30.17
N ASP A 191 -6.37 2.69 -30.05
CA ASP A 191 -7.28 3.27 -29.06
C ASP A 191 -7.43 2.44 -27.77
N SER A 192 -6.53 1.48 -27.53
CA SER A 192 -6.59 0.65 -26.33
C SER A 192 -6.05 1.37 -25.11
N PHE A 193 -6.88 1.43 -24.07
CA PHE A 193 -6.51 2.00 -22.77
C PHE A 193 -6.67 0.97 -21.66
N CYS A 194 -5.87 1.11 -20.59
CA CYS A 194 -6.04 0.32 -19.36
C CYS A 194 -7.41 0.63 -18.75
N ARG A 195 -8.23 -0.40 -18.48
CA ARG A 195 -9.61 -0.24 -18.00
C ARG A 195 -9.70 -0.05 -16.49
N ILE A 196 -8.85 0.82 -15.93
CA ILE A 196 -8.82 1.11 -14.50
C ILE A 196 -9.79 2.26 -14.21
N ASN A 197 -10.87 1.98 -13.48
CA ASN A 197 -11.78 3.02 -13.02
C ASN A 197 -11.08 3.92 -11.97
N PRO A 198 -11.05 5.26 -12.12
CA PRO A 198 -10.38 6.17 -11.17
C PRO A 198 -10.85 6.06 -9.71
N LYS A 199 -12.08 5.59 -9.50
CA LYS A 199 -12.70 5.37 -8.17
C LYS A 199 -12.52 3.94 -7.64
N SER A 200 -11.86 3.06 -8.38
CA SER A 200 -11.63 1.68 -7.96
C SER A 200 -10.52 1.55 -6.92
N ASP A 201 -10.56 0.45 -6.17
CA ASP A 201 -9.49 0.06 -5.26
C ASP A 201 -8.14 -0.06 -5.96
N LEU A 202 -8.12 -0.54 -7.20
CA LEU A 202 -6.90 -0.65 -8.00
C LEU A 202 -6.32 0.73 -8.33
N ALA A 203 -7.15 1.71 -8.70
CA ALA A 203 -6.67 3.08 -8.93
C ALA A 203 -6.07 3.67 -7.64
N SER A 204 -6.69 3.41 -6.49
CA SER A 204 -6.14 3.85 -5.21
C SER A 204 -4.82 3.18 -4.87
N LEU A 205 -4.66 1.88 -5.17
CA LEU A 205 -3.40 1.18 -5.03
C LEU A 205 -2.31 1.79 -5.90
N VAL A 206 -2.59 2.03 -7.19
CA VAL A 206 -1.63 2.62 -8.13
C VAL A 206 -1.21 4.02 -7.68
N ARG A 207 -2.13 4.84 -7.17
CA ARG A 207 -1.81 6.17 -6.60
C ARG A 207 -0.90 6.11 -5.37
N LYS A 208 -0.98 5.02 -4.59
CA LYS A 208 -0.15 4.83 -3.39
C LYS A 208 1.20 4.14 -3.67
N ALA A 209 1.41 3.62 -4.87
CA ALA A 209 2.65 2.96 -5.21
C ALA A 209 3.80 3.98 -5.34
N SER A 210 4.89 3.74 -4.60
CA SER A 210 6.12 4.55 -4.68
C SER A 210 6.96 4.17 -5.90
N LEU A 211 6.84 2.91 -6.35
CA LEU A 211 7.58 2.40 -7.51
C LEU A 211 6.78 1.31 -8.24
N ILE A 212 6.87 1.32 -9.56
CA ILE A 212 6.42 0.22 -10.43
C ILE A 212 7.66 -0.38 -11.07
N ILE A 213 7.87 -1.69 -10.87
CA ILE A 213 8.96 -2.44 -11.51
C ILE A 213 8.35 -3.31 -12.59
N TRP A 214 8.77 -3.16 -13.84
CA TRP A 214 8.30 -3.96 -14.96
C TRP A 214 9.41 -4.88 -15.50
N GLY A 215 9.32 -6.17 -15.18
CA GLY A 215 10.19 -7.21 -15.70
C GLY A 215 9.83 -7.63 -17.13
N GLU A 216 10.83 -7.87 -17.97
CA GLU A 216 10.64 -8.32 -19.37
C GLU A 216 9.80 -7.37 -20.24
N ALA A 217 9.91 -6.06 -19.98
CA ALA A 217 9.21 -5.01 -20.75
C ALA A 217 9.37 -5.10 -22.28
N PRO A 218 10.53 -5.51 -22.86
CA PRO A 218 10.68 -5.60 -24.32
C PRO A 218 9.83 -6.68 -25.01
N MET A 219 9.13 -7.54 -24.27
CA MET A 219 8.28 -8.60 -24.84
C MET A 219 6.82 -8.17 -25.06
N VAL A 220 6.48 -6.91 -24.75
CA VAL A 220 5.16 -6.35 -25.05
C VAL A 220 5.19 -5.86 -26.50
N HIS A 221 4.74 -6.70 -27.42
CA HIS A 221 4.56 -6.39 -28.84
C HIS A 221 3.10 -6.57 -29.23
#